data_AF-D3SMI1-F1
#
_entry.id   AF-D3SMI1-F1
#
_cell.length_a   1.000
_cell.length_b   1.000
_cell.length_c   1.000
_cell.angle_alpha   90.00
_cell.angle_beta   90.00
_cell.angle_gamma   90.00
#
_symmetry.space_group_name_H-M   'P 1'
#
loop_
_entity.id
_entity.type
_entity.pdbx_description
1 polymer ?
#
loop_
_entity_poly.entity_id
_entity_poly.type
_entity_poly.pdbx_seq_one_letter_code
_entity_poly.pdbx_strand_id
1 'polypeptide(L)' 'MKDLVHQFILLHFKKPVEASYRHLGDALLLTVFMEYFGLDNPLGVYALDLYPLLVEEFHLWHRSLGMEKSPFSFIPCC' A
#
# COMPACT_ATOMS: atom_id res chain seq x y z
N MET A 1 37.44 3.49 0.41
CA MET A 1 36.96 4.17 -0.81
C MET A 1 35.84 3.40 -1.50
N LYS A 2 35.98 2.08 -1.73
CA LYS A 2 34.92 1.23 -2.32
C LYS A 2 33.60 1.25 -1.53
N ASP A 3 33.66 1.19 -0.20
CA ASP A 3 32.46 1.21 0.65
C ASP A 3 31.69 2.53 0.57
N LEU A 4 32.41 3.64 0.41
CA LEU A 4 31.83 4.98 0.31
C LEU A 4 31.10 5.16 -1.02
N VAL A 5 31.68 4.65 -2.12
CA VAL A 5 31.02 4.60 -3.44
C VAL A 5 29.79 3.69 -3.38
N HIS A 6 29.90 2.53 -2.74
CA HIS A 6 28.77 1.60 -2.59
C HIS A 6 27.62 2.23 -1.80
N GLN A 7 27.92 2.86 -0.65
CA GLN A 7 26.92 3.57 0.16
C GLN A 7 26.27 4.73 -0.61
N PHE A 8 27.07 5.51 -1.36
CA PHE A 8 26.55 6.58 -2.21
C PHE A 8 25.55 6.03 -3.25
N ILE A 9 25.88 4.93 -3.92
CA ILE A 9 24.98 4.30 -4.91
C ILE A 9 23.69 3.81 -4.25
N LEU A 10 23.80 3.12 -3.10
CA LEU A 10 22.63 2.63 -2.38
C LEU A 10 21.71 3.76 -1.94
N LEU A 11 22.27 4.83 -1.38
CA LEU A 11 21.50 5.95 -0.89
C LEU A 11 20.84 6.74 -2.02
N HIS A 12 21.53 6.93 -3.14
CA HIS A 12 21.05 7.80 -4.20
C HIS A 12 20.18 7.10 -5.24
N PHE A 13 20.35 5.79 -5.45
CA PHE A 13 19.61 5.06 -6.48
C PHE A 13 18.66 4.01 -5.89
N LYS A 14 19.09 3.23 -4.89
CA LYS A 14 18.24 2.15 -4.34
C LYS A 14 17.15 2.70 -3.43
N LYS A 15 17.51 3.55 -2.46
CA LYS A 15 16.57 4.07 -1.45
C LYS A 15 15.40 4.86 -2.06
N PRO A 16 15.59 5.74 -3.06
CA PRO A 16 14.48 6.45 -3.68
C PRO A 16 13.54 5.52 -4.46
N VAL A 17 14.08 4.49 -5.10
CA VAL A 17 13.27 3.46 -5.78
C VAL A 17 12.45 2.67 -4.78
N GLU A 18 13.06 2.22 -3.67
CA GLU A 18 12.33 1.55 -2.58
C GLU A 18 11.23 2.42 -1.96
N ALA A 19 11.46 3.73 -1.84
CA ALA A 19 10.46 4.67 -1.33
C ALA A 19 9.32 4.88 -2.34
N SER A 20 9.65 5.07 -3.61
CA SER A 20 8.66 5.27 -4.68
C SER A 20 7.79 4.02 -4.89
N TYR A 21 8.41 2.83 -4.82
CA TYR A 21 7.68 1.56 -4.92
C TYR A 21 6.67 1.40 -3.78
N ARG A 22 7.08 1.67 -2.54
CA ARG A 22 6.17 1.65 -1.38
C ARG A 22 5.04 2.66 -1.53
N HIS A 23 5.37 3.90 -1.91
CA HIS A 23 4.37 4.94 -2.12
C HIS A 23 3.34 4.56 -3.20
N LEU A 24 3.79 3.96 -4.30
CA LEU A 24 2.90 3.47 -5.34
C LEU A 24 2.01 2.31 -4.85
N GLY A 25 2.57 1.40 -4.07
CA GLY A 25 1.81 0.30 -3.43
C GLY A 25 0.72 0.83 -2.50
N ASP A 26 1.06 1.80 -1.64
CA ASP A 26 0.10 2.43 -0.73
C ASP A 26 -1.01 3.14 -1.52
N ALA A 27 -0.67 3.86 -2.58
CA ALA A 27 -1.64 4.54 -3.45
C ALA A 27 -2.57 3.56 -4.18
N LEU A 28 -2.03 2.43 -4.66
CA LEU A 28 -2.82 1.37 -5.28
C LEU A 28 -3.82 0.79 -4.29
N LEU A 29 -3.36 0.39 -3.09
CA LEU A 29 -4.23 -0.18 -2.06
C LEU A 29 -5.31 0.80 -1.64
N LEU A 30 -4.95 2.08 -1.42
CA LEU A 30 -5.93 3.11 -1.13
C LEU A 30 -6.98 3.19 -2.26
N THR A 31 -6.54 3.32 -3.52
CA THR A 31 -7.43 3.50 -4.68
C THR A 31 -8.38 2.33 -4.86
N VAL A 32 -7.88 1.10 -4.79
CA VAL A 32 -8.70 -0.12 -4.95
C VAL A 32 -9.73 -0.24 -3.83
N PHE A 33 -9.38 0.15 -2.60
CA PHE A 33 -10.24 0.00 -1.42
C PHE A 33 -10.93 1.31 -0.97
N MET A 34 -10.95 2.35 -1.81
CA MET A 34 -11.54 3.68 -1.47
C MET A 34 -12.99 3.60 -0.99
N GLU A 35 -13.78 2.71 -1.60
CA GLU A 35 -15.21 2.53 -1.28
C GLU A 35 -15.41 2.12 0.17
N TYR A 36 -14.49 1.33 0.71
CA TYR A 36 -14.56 0.92 2.10
C TYR A 36 -14.45 2.15 2.99
N PHE A 37 -13.52 3.07 2.72
CA PHE A 37 -13.42 4.34 3.44
C PHE A 37 -14.59 5.31 3.22
N GLY A 38 -15.62 4.94 2.47
CA GLY A 38 -16.76 5.80 2.13
C GLY A 38 -16.40 6.89 1.11
N LEU A 39 -15.32 6.70 0.36
CA LEU A 39 -14.90 7.59 -0.72
C LEU A 39 -15.37 7.03 -2.07
N ASP A 40 -15.65 7.91 -3.02
CA ASP A 40 -15.97 7.51 -4.39
C ASP A 40 -14.75 6.85 -5.04
N ASN A 41 -14.90 5.62 -5.54
CA ASN A 41 -13.82 4.88 -6.19
C ASN A 41 -13.95 4.97 -7.72
N PRO A 42 -13.01 5.65 -8.41
CA PRO A 42 -13.06 5.77 -9.87
C PRO A 42 -12.78 4.44 -10.57
N LEU A 43 -12.09 3.50 -9.92
CA LEU A 43 -11.80 2.17 -10.45
C LEU A 43 -12.92 1.17 -10.14
N GLY A 44 -13.54 1.27 -8.95
CA GLY A 44 -14.68 0.47 -8.47
C GLY A 44 -14.86 -0.87 -9.18
N VAL A 45 -15.90 -0.96 -10.01
CA VAL A 45 -16.28 -2.17 -10.75
C VAL A 45 -15.21 -2.72 -11.70
N TYR A 46 -14.34 -1.86 -12.24
CA TYR A 46 -13.29 -2.25 -13.18
C TYR A 46 -12.12 -2.96 -12.51
N ALA A 47 -11.98 -2.83 -11.20
CA ALA A 47 -10.88 -3.40 -10.43
C ALA A 47 -11.31 -4.47 -9.42
N LEU A 48 -12.56 -4.96 -9.50
CA LEU A 48 -13.08 -5.96 -8.55
C LEU A 48 -12.25 -7.26 -8.52
N ASP A 49 -11.70 -7.67 -9.66
CA ASP A 49 -10.85 -8.86 -9.77
C ASP A 49 -9.57 -8.76 -8.93
N LEU A 50 -9.13 -7.53 -8.59
CA LEU A 50 -7.94 -7.30 -7.78
C LEU A 50 -8.20 -7.45 -6.28
N TYR A 51 -9.44 -7.32 -5.83
CA TYR A 51 -9.79 -7.41 -4.41
C TYR A 51 -9.31 -8.71 -3.76
N PRO A 52 -9.60 -9.91 -4.31
CA PRO A 52 -9.12 -11.16 -3.71
C PRO A 52 -7.60 -11.31 -3.76
N LEU A 53 -6.93 -10.65 -4.71
CA LEU A 53 -5.47 -10.72 -4.86
C LEU A 53 -4.73 -9.80 -3.89
N LEU A 54 -5.38 -8.74 -3.40
CA LEU A 54 -4.77 -7.69 -2.60
C LEU A 54 -5.34 -7.60 -1.17
N VAL A 55 -6.28 -8.47 -0.81
CA VAL A 55 -6.96 -8.41 0.49
C VAL A 55 -5.99 -8.64 1.66
N GLU A 56 -4.97 -9.48 1.49
CA GLU A 56 -3.97 -9.74 2.53
C GLU A 56 -3.02 -8.54 2.69
N GLU A 57 -2.52 -8.00 1.58
CA GLU A 57 -1.68 -6.79 1.55
C GLU A 57 -2.43 -5.59 2.13
N PHE A 58 -3.72 -5.46 1.83
CA PHE A 58 -4.59 -4.45 2.42
C PHE A 58 -4.64 -4.56 3.95
N HIS A 59 -4.75 -5.78 4.50
CA HIS A 59 -4.69 -6.01 5.94
C HIS A 59 -3.34 -5.60 6.56
N LEU A 60 -2.23 -5.94 5.90
CA LEU A 60 -0.89 -5.51 6.35
C LEU A 60 -0.72 -3.99 6.32
N TRP A 61 -1.19 -3.37 5.24
CA TRP A 61 -1.13 -1.93 5.06
C TRP A 61 -1.97 -1.19 6.10
N HIS A 62 -3.20 -1.63 6.37
CA HIS A 62 -4.02 -1.10 7.46
C HIS A 62 -3.33 -1.13 8.82
N ARG A 63 -2.65 -2.24 9.17
CA ARG A 63 -1.89 -2.32 10.42
C ARG A 63 -0.71 -1.34 10.43
N SER A 64 -0.07 -1.11 9.29
CA SER A 64 1.02 -0.14 9.17
C SER A 64 0.57 1.31 9.40
N LEU A 65 -0.70 1.61 9.13
CA LEU A 65 -1.33 2.91 9.41
C LEU A 65 -1.73 3.08 10.89
N GLY A 66 -1.54 2.07 11.73
CA GLY A 66 -1.88 2.12 13.16
C GLY A 66 -3.37 1.92 13.45
N MET A 67 -4.13 1.33 12.52
CA MET A 67 -5.54 1.00 12.74
C MET A 67 -5.67 -0.28 13.57
N GLU A 68 -6.12 -0.17 14.82
CA GLU A 68 -6.25 -1.32 15.72
C GLU A 68 -7.39 -2.29 15.31
N LYS A 69 -8.46 -1.76 14.71
CA LYS A 69 -9.60 -2.52 14.19
C LYS A 69 -10.11 -1.90 12.90
N SER A 70 -10.70 -2.73 12.07
CA SER A 70 -11.51 -2.27 10.95
C SER A 70 -12.64 -1.34 11.43
N PRO A 71 -12.81 -0.17 10.82
CA PRO A 71 -13.98 0.67 11.07
C PRO A 71 -15.27 0.08 10.47
N PHE A 72 -15.17 -1.01 9.71
CA PHE A 72 -16.30 -1.66 9.03
C PHE A 72 -16.70 -2.96 9.72
N SER A 73 -18.00 -3.09 10.00
CA SER A 73 -18.59 -4.28 10.63
C SER A 73 -18.59 -5.52 9.72
N PHE A 74 -18.54 -5.33 8.40
CA PHE A 74 -18.63 -6.41 7.41
C PHE A 74 -17.26 -6.91 6.90
N ILE A 75 -16.18 -6.17 7.15
CA ILE A 75 -14.80 -6.64 6.94
C ILE A 75 -14.09 -6.61 8.29
N PRO A 76 -14.01 -7.74 9.01
CA PRO A 76 -13.16 -7.83 10.18
C PRO A 76 -11.70 -7.85 9.73
N CYS A 77 -11.12 -6.66 9.57
CA CYS A 77 -9.68 -6.47 9.48
C CYS A 77 -9.16 -6.27 10.91
N CYS A 78 -8.37 -7.25 11.37
CA CYS A 78 -7.99 -7.55 12.77
C CYS A 78 -9.06 -8.34 13.54
#